data_AF-A0A9P6T9I9-F1
#
_entry.id   AF-A0A9P6T9I9-F1
#
_cell.length_a   1.000
_cell.length_b   1.000
_cell.length_c   1.000
_cell.angle_alpha   90.00
_cell.angle_beta   90.00
_cell.angle_gamma   90.00
#
_symmetry.space_group_name_H-M   'P 1'
#
loop_
_entity.id
_entity.type
_entity.pdbx_description
1 polymer ?
#
loop_
_entity_poly.entity_id
_entity_poly.type
_entity_poly.pdbx_seq_one_letter_code
_entity_poly.pdbx_strand_id
1 'polypeptide(L)' 'NSSDWCWSKILGSQSDFASEKPLLQMVIEEVGHICLFLPKFHCELNPIEIF' A
#
# COMPACT_ATOMS: atom_id res chain seq x y z
N ASN A 1 -7.89 -20.06 -2.96
CA ASN A 1 -6.65 -19.46 -2.41
C ASN A 1 -5.80 -18.93 -3.54
N SER A 2 -5.99 -17.66 -3.91
CA SER A 2 -5.28 -17.00 -5.03
C SER A 2 -4.61 -15.73 -4.49
N SER A 3 -3.63 -15.88 -3.60
CA SER A 3 -2.90 -14.75 -3.02
C SER A 3 -1.40 -14.75 -3.36
N ASP A 4 -0.95 -15.68 -4.19
CA ASP A 4 0.48 -15.97 -4.38
C ASP A 4 1.01 -15.54 -5.76
N TRP A 5 0.23 -14.81 -6.56
CA TRP A 5 0.64 -14.40 -7.92
C TRP A 5 1.15 -12.95 -8.02
N CYS A 6 1.12 -12.20 -6.92
CA CYS A 6 1.60 -10.82 -6.89
C CYS A 6 2.98 -10.74 -6.21
N TRP A 7 4.02 -10.46 -7.01
CA TRP A 7 5.39 -10.29 -6.52
C TRP A 7 5.51 -9.25 -5.40
N SER A 8 4.76 -8.15 -5.48
CA SER A 8 4.74 -7.13 -4.43
C SER A 8 4.24 -7.68 -3.09
N LYS A 9 3.29 -8.61 -3.11
CA LYS A 9 2.76 -9.26 -1.91
C LYS A 9 3.74 -10.27 -1.32
N ILE A 10 4.42 -11.05 -2.17
CA ILE A 10 5.48 -11.97 -1.76
C ILE A 10 6.64 -11.21 -1.13
N LEU A 11 7.13 -10.15 -1.79
CA LEU A 11 8.23 -9.32 -1.30
C LEU A 11 7.87 -8.62 0.02
N GLY A 12 6.68 -8.03 0.12
CA GLY A 12 6.22 -7.40 1.35
C GLY A 12 6.02 -8.37 2.52
N SER A 13 5.95 -9.69 2.26
CA SER A 13 5.83 -10.72 3.29
C SER A 13 7.19 -11.29 3.74
N GLN A 14 8.29 -10.91 3.10
CA GLN A 14 9.63 -11.27 3.56
C GLN A 14 9.94 -10.52 4.86
N SER A 15 10.71 -11.15 5.75
CA SER A 15 10.91 -10.66 7.12
C SER A 15 11.60 -9.31 7.18
N ASP A 16 12.55 -9.06 6.29
CA ASP A 16 13.29 -7.81 6.13
C ASP A 16 12.40 -6.64 5.69
N PHE A 17 11.40 -6.90 4.86
CA PHE A 17 10.42 -5.87 4.47
C PHE A 17 9.30 -5.71 5.49
N ALA A 18 8.86 -6.79 6.14
CA ALA A 18 7.77 -6.74 7.11
C ALA A 18 8.19 -6.14 8.47
N SER A 19 9.48 -6.21 8.84
CA SER A 19 9.99 -5.66 10.09
C SER A 19 10.36 -4.18 10.01
N GLU A 20 10.54 -3.63 8.81
CA GLU A 20 11.05 -2.29 8.60
C GLU A 20 9.92 -1.28 8.30
N LYS A 21 10.04 -0.08 8.87
CA LYS A 21 9.13 1.02 8.54
C LYS A 21 9.51 1.60 7.17
N PRO A 22 8.54 1.89 6.30
CA PRO A 22 8.82 2.60 5.05
C PRO A 22 9.50 3.95 5.33
N LEU A 23 10.47 4.34 4.49
CA LEU A 23 11.18 5.63 4.61
C LEU A 23 10.20 6.81 4.75
N LEU A 24 9.12 6.79 3.98
CA LEU A 24 8.09 7.82 4.05
C LEU A 24 7.45 7.94 5.44
N GLN A 25 7.14 6.80 6.07
CA GLN A 25 6.59 6.79 7.42
C GLN A 25 7.60 7.35 8.42
N MET A 26 8.88 6.99 8.33
CA MET A 26 9.92 7.52 9.22
C MET A 26 10.06 9.04 9.12
N VAL A 27 10.13 9.58 7.90
CA VAL A 27 10.27 11.03 7.67
C VAL A 27 9.07 11.82 8.21
N ILE A 28 7.85 11.29 8.05
CA ILE A 28 6.63 11.93 8.56
C ILE A 28 6.57 11.87 10.09
N GLU A 29 6.91 10.73 10.69
CA GLU A 29 6.92 10.55 12.14
C GLU A 29 8.03 11.39 12.81
N GLU A 30 9.18 11.57 12.15
CA GLU A 30 10.31 12.37 12.64
C GLU A 30 9.94 13.86 12.85
N VAL A 31 9.05 14.39 12.02
CA VAL A 31 8.53 15.76 12.16
C VAL A 31 7.29 15.85 13.07
N GLY A 32 6.91 14.74 13.73
CA GLY A 32 5.80 14.68 14.69
C GLY A 32 4.42 14.52 14.07
N HIS A 33 4.32 14.11 12.80
CA HIS A 33 3.05 13.86 12.11
C HIS A 33 2.68 12.38 12.07
N ILE A 34 1.39 12.09 11.83
CA ILE A 34 0.87 10.73 11.67
C ILE A 34 0.87 10.37 10.18
N CYS A 35 1.47 9.23 9.82
CA CYS A 35 1.44 8.70 8.46
C CYS A 35 0.27 7.73 8.28
N LEU A 36 -0.69 8.05 7.40
CA LEU A 36 -1.85 7.21 7.09
C LEU A 36 -1.72 6.62 5.67
N PHE A 37 -1.68 5.28 5.58
CA PHE A 37 -1.71 4.57 4.30
C PHE A 37 -3.16 4.24 3.93
N LEU A 38 -3.75 5.05 3.04
CA LEU A 38 -5.10 4.82 2.55
C LEU A 38 -5.09 3.80 1.40
N PRO A 39 -6.04 2.85 1.36
CA PRO A 39 -6.25 2.02 0.18
C PRO A 39 -6.43 2.92 -1.05
N LYS A 40 -5.82 2.54 -2.18
CA LYS A 40 -6.08 3.25 -3.43
C LYS A 40 -7.55 3.07 -3.79
N PHE A 41 -8.33 4.13 -3.65
CA PHE A 41 -9.69 4.15 -4.17
C PHE A 41 -9.63 4.44 -5.67
N HIS A 42 -9.70 3.37 -6.46
CA HIS A 42 -10.04 3.51 -7.87
C HIS A 42 -11.56 3.53 -7.92
N CYS A 43 -12.14 4.73 -8.02
CA CYS A 43 -13.56 4.82 -8.34
C CYS A 43 -13.74 4.17 -9.72
N GLU A 44 -14.44 3.04 -9.79
CA GLU A 44 -14.85 2.43 -11.06
C GLU A 44 -15.94 3.32 -11.70
N LEU A 45 -15.59 4.56 -12.02
CA LEU A 45 -16.38 5.40 -12.92
C LEU A 45 -15.88 5.12 -14.32
N ASN A 46 -16.25 3.96 -14.85
CA ASN A 46 -16.11 3.70 -16.27
C ASN A 46 -17.15 4.57 -17.00
N PRO A 47 -16.74 5.54 -17.83
CA PRO A 47 -17.71 6.38 -18.55
C PRO A 47 -18.62 5.57 -19.49
N ILE A 48 -18.20 4.35 -19.86
CA ILE A 48 -18.97 3.40 -20.68
C ILE A 48 -20.06 2.65 -19.90
N GLU A 49 -20.03 2.66 -18.56
CA GLU A 49 -21.04 2.03 -17.68
C GLU A 49 -22.15 3.02 -17.29
N ILE A 50 -22.03 4.29 -17.71
CA ILE A 50 -23.00 5.37 -17.45
C ILE A 50 -24.05 5.47 -18.59
N PHE A 51 -23.89 4.72 -19.68
CA PHE A 51 -24.80 4.72 -20.85
C PHE A 51 -25.60 3.42 -20.99
#